data_AF-A0A1T4VW12-F1
#
_entry.id   AF-A0A1T4VW12-F1
#
_cell.length_a   1.000
_cell.length_b   1.000
_cell.length_c   1.000
_cell.angle_alpha   90.00
_cell.angle_beta   90.00
_cell.angle_gamma   90.00
#
_symmetry.space_group_name_H-M   'P 1'
#
loop_
_entity.id
_entity.type
_entity.pdbx_description
1 polymer ?
#
loop_
_entity_poly.entity_id
_entity_poly.type
_entity_poly.pdbx_seq_one_letter_code
_entity_poly.pdbx_strand_id
1 'polypeptide(L)'
;MKKRGIIIAVCLSVMMCLGACSNKKEKETTTKESSTKGEVQTTVEQTEINTTETKNETEKSTVDETQEKTEKSTNEPYSSDAFDGTYTDERDSNTIIEITTNDEVTTVKISMAVSVTESKEWTFSGKFDEAGTLKYTNCVKNTVNYTDETTSTATEEYKDGKGSVTIADDVLTWNDEEEGTSPEGAYKKL
;
A
#
# COMPACT_ATOMS: atom_id res chain seq x y z
N MET A 1 -46.85 -12.51 -33.69
CA MET A 1 -46.73 -13.87 -33.12
C MET A 1 -45.99 -13.77 -31.78
N LYS A 2 -46.14 -14.79 -30.93
CA LYS A 2 -46.11 -14.77 -29.45
C LYS A 2 -44.75 -14.39 -28.81
N LYS A 3 -44.86 -13.66 -27.68
CA LYS A 3 -43.84 -13.44 -26.63
C LYS A 3 -43.35 -14.76 -26.03
N ARG A 4 -42.10 -14.82 -25.58
CA ARG A 4 -41.68 -15.57 -24.39
C ARG A 4 -40.58 -14.81 -23.64
N GLY A 5 -40.96 -14.24 -22.50
CA GLY A 5 -40.03 -13.76 -21.49
C GLY A 5 -39.49 -14.95 -20.68
N ILE A 6 -38.25 -14.83 -20.24
CA ILE A 6 -37.62 -15.77 -19.31
C ILE A 6 -37.60 -15.09 -17.94
N ILE A 7 -38.41 -15.64 -17.03
CA ILE A 7 -38.42 -15.35 -15.60
C ILE A 7 -37.47 -16.37 -14.98
N ILE A 8 -36.35 -15.93 -14.40
CA ILE A 8 -35.52 -16.79 -13.55
C ILE A 8 -35.84 -16.44 -12.11
N ALA A 9 -36.50 -17.39 -11.45
CA ALA A 9 -36.89 -17.34 -10.06
C ALA A 9 -35.74 -17.85 -9.16
N VAL A 10 -35.43 -17.01 -8.17
CA VAL A 10 -35.13 -17.32 -6.76
C VAL A 10 -34.67 -18.75 -6.42
N CYS A 11 -33.52 -18.86 -5.76
CA CYS A 11 -33.28 -19.92 -4.78
C CYS A 11 -32.66 -19.33 -3.50
N LEU A 12 -33.55 -18.91 -2.60
CA LEU A 12 -33.25 -18.58 -1.21
C LEU A 12 -33.00 -19.90 -0.46
N SER A 13 -31.83 -20.09 0.14
CA SER A 13 -31.62 -21.16 1.11
C SER A 13 -30.96 -20.60 2.37
N VAL A 14 -31.81 -20.43 3.39
CA VAL A 14 -31.45 -20.24 4.79
C VAL A 14 -31.15 -21.63 5.34
N MET A 15 -29.97 -21.85 5.91
CA MET A 15 -29.71 -23.02 6.74
C MET A 15 -29.04 -22.58 8.04
N MET A 16 -29.88 -22.41 9.06
CA MET A 16 -29.48 -22.26 10.45
C MET A 16 -29.14 -23.64 11.01
N CYS A 17 -27.97 -23.80 11.63
CA CYS A 17 -27.73 -24.84 12.61
C CYS A 17 -27.36 -24.20 13.95
N LEU A 18 -28.34 -24.15 14.84
CA LEU A 18 -28.13 -24.03 16.29
C LEU A 18 -27.72 -25.40 16.82
N GLY A 19 -26.53 -25.47 17.41
CA GLY A 19 -26.08 -26.62 18.19
C GLY A 19 -25.69 -26.15 19.59
N ALA A 20 -26.62 -26.25 20.53
CA ALA A 20 -26.37 -26.19 21.96
C ALA A 20 -26.35 -27.61 22.52
N CYS A 21 -25.32 -27.98 23.29
CA CYS A 21 -25.45 -28.68 24.58
C CYS A 21 -24.08 -28.98 25.22
N SER A 22 -23.84 -28.28 26.33
CA SER A 22 -23.59 -28.85 27.67
C SER A 22 -22.31 -29.61 28.00
N ASN A 23 -21.58 -28.98 28.92
CA ASN A 23 -20.99 -29.49 30.16
C ASN A 23 -19.88 -30.56 30.09
N LYS A 24 -18.66 -30.13 30.46
CA LYS A 24 -17.88 -30.86 31.47
C LYS A 24 -17.15 -29.89 32.41
N LYS A 25 -17.41 -30.10 33.70
CA LYS A 25 -16.70 -29.54 34.87
C LYS A 25 -15.24 -30.03 34.92
N GLU A 26 -14.50 -29.36 35.81
CA GLU A 26 -13.12 -29.59 36.30
C GLU A 26 -12.10 -28.67 35.63
N LYS A 27 -11.25 -27.91 36.33
CA LYS A 27 -10.89 -27.84 37.76
C LYS A 27 -10.17 -26.51 37.99
N GLU A 28 -10.38 -25.90 39.15
CA GLU A 28 -9.64 -24.73 39.62
C GLU A 28 -8.13 -24.96 39.61
N THR A 29 -7.35 -23.96 39.18
CA THR A 29 -6.08 -23.64 39.83
C THR A 29 -5.83 -22.14 39.75
N THR A 30 -6.06 -21.49 40.87
CA THR A 30 -5.61 -20.14 41.24
C THR A 30 -4.10 -20.02 41.10
N THR A 31 -3.60 -18.96 40.46
CA THR A 31 -2.32 -18.33 40.84
C THR A 31 -2.43 -16.82 40.56
N LYS A 32 -1.95 -16.06 41.55
CA LYS A 32 -2.22 -14.66 41.83
C LYS A 32 -1.51 -13.69 40.87
N GLU A 33 -2.14 -12.54 40.63
CA GLU A 33 -1.46 -11.29 40.28
C GLU A 33 -0.56 -10.82 41.44
N SER A 34 0.58 -10.19 41.13
CA SER A 34 0.88 -8.79 41.51
C SER A 34 2.39 -8.46 41.46
N SER A 35 2.70 -7.48 40.59
CA SER A 35 3.51 -6.26 40.81
C SER A 35 5.05 -6.28 40.94
N THR A 36 5.63 -5.39 40.11
CA THR A 36 6.89 -4.58 40.17
C THR A 36 8.22 -5.33 40.29
N LYS A 37 9.28 -4.96 39.56
CA LYS A 37 9.92 -3.64 39.48
C LYS A 37 10.94 -3.67 38.32
N GLY A 38 11.08 -2.56 37.59
CA GLY A 38 12.09 -2.40 36.55
C GLY A 38 13.52 -2.38 37.09
N GLU A 39 14.46 -2.76 36.24
CA GLU A 39 15.87 -2.40 36.38
C GLU A 39 16.45 -2.10 34.99
N VAL A 40 16.80 -0.82 34.83
CA VAL A 40 17.59 -0.27 33.72
C VAL A 40 19.04 -0.53 34.06
N GLN A 41 19.79 -1.19 33.17
CA GLN A 41 21.25 -1.14 33.19
C GLN A 41 21.75 -0.30 32.02
N THR A 42 22.08 0.94 32.35
CA THR A 42 22.95 1.83 31.59
C THR A 42 24.39 1.44 31.90
N THR A 43 25.19 1.13 30.89
CA THR A 43 26.65 1.15 31.00
C THR A 43 27.17 2.29 30.14
N VAL A 44 27.74 3.28 30.83
CA VAL A 44 28.52 4.38 30.27
C VAL A 44 29.98 3.93 30.29
N GLU A 45 30.69 4.05 29.17
CA GLU A 45 32.13 4.25 29.21
C GLU A 45 32.51 5.39 28.26
N GLN A 46 33.10 6.41 28.87
CA GLN A 46 33.67 7.60 28.26
C GLN A 46 35.04 7.27 27.66
N THR A 47 35.43 7.88 26.54
CA THR A 47 36.76 8.49 26.40
C THR A 47 36.75 9.57 25.30
N GLU A 48 36.72 10.82 25.76
CA GLU A 48 37.54 11.98 25.41
C GLU A 48 38.16 12.19 23.98
N ILE A 49 37.68 13.30 23.38
CA ILE A 49 38.33 14.41 22.64
C ILE A 49 39.37 14.16 21.54
N ASN A 50 39.07 14.71 20.36
CA ASN A 50 39.98 15.71 19.77
C ASN A 50 39.23 16.76 18.95
N THR A 51 39.43 18.01 19.37
CA THR A 51 39.10 19.23 18.64
C THR A 51 40.12 19.43 17.53
N THR A 52 39.67 19.76 16.32
CA THR A 52 40.49 20.53 15.38
C THR A 52 39.59 21.48 14.62
N GLU A 53 39.83 22.77 14.84
CA GLU A 53 39.29 23.87 14.06
C GLU A 53 39.78 23.76 12.61
N THR A 54 38.90 23.95 11.63
CA THR A 54 39.30 24.57 10.37
C THR A 54 38.17 25.45 9.87
N LYS A 55 38.53 26.73 9.80
CA LYS A 55 37.80 27.87 9.25
C LYS A 55 37.88 27.85 7.72
N ASN A 56 37.05 28.68 7.10
CA ASN A 56 37.01 29.09 5.68
C ASN A 56 36.15 28.19 4.77
N GLU A 57 35.36 28.70 3.84
CA GLU A 57 34.98 30.06 3.43
C GLU A 57 33.83 29.92 2.44
N THR A 58 32.96 30.93 2.43
CA THR A 58 31.89 31.15 1.47
C THR A 58 32.38 31.04 0.04
N GLU A 59 31.70 30.25 -0.80
CA GLU A 59 31.59 30.58 -2.22
C GLU A 59 30.21 30.27 -2.79
N LYS A 60 29.70 31.31 -3.46
CA LYS A 60 28.43 31.45 -4.13
C LYS A 60 28.62 31.05 -5.59
N SER A 61 27.78 30.14 -6.09
CA SER A 61 27.41 29.95 -7.50
C SER A 61 26.15 29.08 -7.46
N THR A 62 24.93 29.50 -7.74
CA THR A 62 24.42 30.17 -8.96
C THR A 62 24.93 29.51 -10.24
N VAL A 63 24.43 28.30 -10.50
CA VAL A 63 24.22 27.82 -11.86
C VAL A 63 22.74 27.48 -11.97
N ASP A 64 22.09 28.41 -12.66
CA ASP A 64 20.76 28.34 -13.23
C ASP A 64 20.80 27.22 -14.30
N GLU A 65 20.21 26.07 -13.98
CA GLU A 65 19.89 25.06 -14.98
C GLU A 65 18.36 24.98 -15.07
N THR A 66 17.83 26.00 -15.77
CA THR A 66 16.50 25.99 -16.35
C THR A 66 16.39 24.76 -17.26
N GLN A 67 15.86 23.67 -16.72
CA GLN A 67 15.35 22.56 -17.53
C GLN A 67 14.07 23.05 -18.21
N GLU A 68 14.20 23.32 -19.50
CA GLU A 68 13.09 23.49 -20.42
C GLU A 68 12.35 22.15 -20.57
N LYS A 69 11.49 21.83 -19.58
CA LYS A 69 10.49 20.78 -19.74
C LYS A 69 9.45 21.35 -20.71
N THR A 70 9.50 20.91 -21.96
CA THR A 70 8.49 21.18 -22.96
C THR A 70 7.15 20.64 -22.47
N GLU A 71 6.34 21.53 -21.88
CA GLU A 71 4.94 21.30 -21.59
C GLU A 71 4.18 21.12 -22.91
N LYS A 72 3.95 19.87 -23.31
CA LYS A 72 2.80 19.56 -24.16
C LYS A 72 1.57 19.35 -23.26
N SER A 73 1.16 20.42 -22.57
CA SER A 73 -0.11 20.44 -21.85
C SER A 73 -1.23 20.65 -22.87
N THR A 74 -1.70 19.55 -23.45
CA THR A 74 -3.00 19.56 -24.13
C THR A 74 -4.03 19.34 -23.04
N ASN A 75 -4.57 20.45 -22.51
CA ASN A 75 -5.48 20.52 -21.36
C ASN A 75 -6.87 19.93 -21.65
N GLU A 76 -6.93 18.69 -22.14
CA GLU A 76 -8.18 17.93 -22.04
C GLU A 76 -8.16 17.18 -20.70
N PRO A 77 -9.16 17.38 -19.83
CA PRO A 77 -9.24 16.63 -18.59
C PRO A 77 -9.30 15.14 -18.93
N TYR A 78 -8.42 14.35 -18.32
CA TYR A 78 -8.48 12.90 -18.46
C TYR A 78 -9.87 12.41 -18.06
N SER A 79 -10.42 11.47 -18.85
CA SER A 79 -11.55 10.68 -18.39
C SER A 79 -11.16 9.99 -17.08
N SER A 80 -12.08 9.90 -16.13
CA SER A 80 -11.78 9.37 -14.79
C SER A 80 -11.22 7.93 -14.84
N ASP A 81 -11.56 7.17 -15.86
CA ASP A 81 -11.10 5.80 -16.13
C ASP A 81 -9.89 5.69 -17.07
N ALA A 82 -9.30 6.80 -17.53
CA ALA A 82 -8.18 6.77 -18.48
C ALA A 82 -6.97 5.96 -17.96
N PHE A 83 -6.82 5.92 -16.64
CA PHE A 83 -5.71 5.27 -15.95
C PHE A 83 -6.03 3.83 -15.50
N ASP A 84 -7.25 3.34 -15.70
CA ASP A 84 -7.65 2.00 -15.27
C ASP A 84 -6.86 0.91 -16.00
N GLY A 85 -6.46 -0.12 -15.27
CA GLY A 85 -5.73 -1.26 -15.83
C GLY A 85 -4.73 -1.87 -14.85
N THR A 86 -3.91 -2.77 -15.38
CA THR A 86 -2.87 -3.47 -14.64
C THR A 86 -1.51 -3.01 -15.14
N TYR A 87 -0.62 -2.64 -14.24
CA TYR A 87 0.74 -2.19 -14.52
C TYR A 87 1.75 -3.14 -13.87
N THR A 88 2.88 -3.38 -14.52
CA THR A 88 3.96 -4.22 -14.00
C THR A 88 5.33 -3.67 -14.38
N ASP A 89 6.37 -4.07 -13.63
CA ASP A 89 7.76 -3.77 -13.98
C ASP A 89 8.19 -4.77 -15.07
N GLU A 90 8.71 -4.25 -16.19
CA GLU A 90 9.20 -5.06 -17.30
C GLU A 90 10.42 -5.92 -16.93
N ARG A 91 11.13 -5.60 -15.83
CA ARG A 91 12.38 -6.27 -15.45
C ARG A 91 12.17 -7.57 -14.70
N ASP A 92 11.20 -7.61 -13.78
CA ASP A 92 11.03 -8.75 -12.88
C ASP A 92 9.58 -9.17 -12.62
N SER A 93 8.59 -8.36 -13.04
CA SER A 93 7.16 -8.59 -12.83
C SER A 93 6.77 -9.00 -11.39
N ASN A 94 7.62 -8.69 -10.41
CA ASN A 94 7.38 -9.04 -9.00
C ASN A 94 6.33 -8.12 -8.35
N THR A 95 6.10 -6.97 -8.97
CA THR A 95 5.12 -5.98 -8.54
C THR A 95 4.02 -5.85 -9.59
N ILE A 96 2.78 -5.95 -9.13
CA ILE A 96 1.57 -5.72 -9.91
C ILE A 96 0.81 -4.57 -9.27
N ILE A 97 0.42 -3.60 -10.10
CA ILE A 97 -0.38 -2.45 -9.69
C ILE A 97 -1.70 -2.49 -10.46
N GLU A 98 -2.81 -2.58 -9.76
CA GLU A 98 -4.15 -2.55 -10.33
C GLU A 98 -4.81 -1.21 -10.01
N ILE A 99 -5.29 -0.54 -11.04
CA ILE A 99 -6.05 0.71 -10.95
C ILE A 99 -7.46 0.46 -11.45
N THR A 100 -8.45 0.85 -10.66
CA THR A 100 -9.87 0.77 -11.02
C THR A 100 -10.60 2.01 -10.56
N THR A 101 -11.38 2.62 -11.45
CA THR A 101 -12.15 3.82 -11.15
C THR A 101 -13.65 3.54 -11.17
N ASN A 102 -14.32 3.90 -10.07
CA ASN A 102 -15.78 3.82 -9.95
C ASN A 102 -16.30 5.15 -9.40
N ASP A 103 -17.30 5.73 -10.06
CA ASP A 103 -17.92 7.00 -9.63
C ASP A 103 -16.88 8.11 -9.31
N GLU A 104 -15.88 8.26 -10.18
CA GLU A 104 -14.75 9.20 -10.05
C GLU A 104 -13.77 8.93 -8.88
N VAL A 105 -13.94 7.83 -8.15
CA VAL A 105 -12.99 7.41 -7.12
C VAL A 105 -12.14 6.28 -7.68
N THR A 106 -10.84 6.53 -7.78
CA THR A 106 -9.85 5.55 -8.18
C THR A 106 -9.39 4.78 -6.95
N THR A 107 -9.44 3.46 -7.02
CA THR A 107 -8.79 2.55 -6.07
C THR A 107 -7.52 2.02 -6.71
N VAL A 108 -6.43 2.05 -5.95
CA VAL A 108 -5.15 1.48 -6.37
C VAL A 108 -4.80 0.35 -5.41
N LYS A 109 -4.45 -0.80 -5.97
CA LYS A 109 -3.92 -1.96 -5.26
C LYS A 109 -2.55 -2.27 -5.78
N ILE A 110 -1.60 -2.46 -4.88
CA ILE A 110 -0.23 -2.82 -5.22
C ILE A 110 0.10 -4.11 -4.51
N SER A 111 0.55 -5.12 -5.24
CA SER A 111 1.00 -6.39 -4.70
C SER A 111 2.45 -6.60 -5.13
N MET A 112 3.33 -6.76 -4.15
CA MET A 112 4.73 -7.08 -4.36
C MET A 112 5.03 -8.46 -3.78
N ALA A 113 5.42 -9.39 -4.63
CA ALA A 113 5.80 -10.74 -4.21
C ALA A 113 7.11 -10.69 -3.40
N VAL A 114 7.08 -11.27 -2.20
CA VAL A 114 8.28 -11.48 -1.35
C VAL A 114 8.76 -12.92 -1.48
N SER A 115 7.83 -13.86 -1.59
CA SER A 115 8.10 -15.27 -1.86
C SER A 115 6.92 -15.90 -2.60
N VAL A 116 6.98 -17.21 -2.86
CA VAL A 116 5.87 -17.97 -3.45
C VAL A 116 4.61 -17.98 -2.58
N THR A 117 4.72 -17.71 -1.28
CA THR A 117 3.61 -17.76 -0.31
C THR A 117 3.48 -16.46 0.49
N GLU A 118 4.19 -15.40 0.13
CA GLU A 118 4.15 -14.12 0.86
C GLU A 118 4.19 -12.94 -0.11
N SER A 119 3.33 -11.96 0.12
CA SER A 119 3.35 -10.66 -0.55
C SER A 119 3.24 -9.51 0.45
N LYS A 120 3.68 -8.33 0.02
CA LYS A 120 3.31 -7.05 0.62
C LYS A 120 2.23 -6.41 -0.26
N GLU A 121 1.13 -6.02 0.36
CA GLU A 121 0.00 -5.42 -0.34
C GLU A 121 -0.33 -4.04 0.20
N TRP A 122 -0.44 -3.06 -0.69
CA TRP A 122 -0.88 -1.71 -0.39
C TRP A 122 -2.23 -1.46 -1.05
N THR A 123 -3.14 -0.81 -0.33
CA THR A 123 -4.42 -0.35 -0.88
C THR A 123 -4.70 1.06 -0.44
N PHE A 124 -5.01 1.93 -1.40
CA PHE A 124 -5.43 3.31 -1.17
C PHE A 124 -6.42 3.76 -2.25
N SER A 125 -7.00 4.94 -2.06
CA SER A 125 -7.94 5.51 -3.00
C SER A 125 -7.84 7.03 -3.06
N GLY A 126 -8.23 7.60 -4.20
CA GLY A 126 -8.17 9.04 -4.43
C GLY A 126 -8.71 9.42 -5.79
N LYS A 127 -8.31 10.60 -6.25
CA LYS A 127 -8.58 11.10 -7.61
C LYS A 127 -7.26 11.53 -8.24
N PHE A 128 -7.09 11.24 -9.53
CA PHE A 128 -6.02 11.83 -10.31
C PHE A 128 -6.28 13.31 -10.55
N ASP A 129 -5.25 14.13 -10.42
CA ASP A 129 -5.26 15.51 -10.89
C ASP A 129 -5.03 15.59 -12.41
N GLU A 130 -5.10 16.80 -12.96
CA GLU A 130 -4.88 17.06 -14.39
C GLU A 130 -3.47 16.69 -14.85
N ALA A 131 -2.50 16.59 -13.94
CA ALA A 131 -1.13 16.18 -14.22
C ALA A 131 -0.94 14.65 -14.14
N GLY A 132 -2.01 13.88 -13.95
CA GLY A 132 -1.93 12.43 -13.83
C GLY A 132 -1.35 11.96 -12.49
N THR A 133 -1.48 12.77 -11.43
CA THR A 133 -1.01 12.42 -10.08
C THR A 133 -2.19 12.20 -9.12
N LEU A 134 -2.18 11.07 -8.41
CA LEU A 134 -3.07 10.74 -7.30
C LEU A 134 -2.25 10.79 -6.01
N LYS A 135 -2.63 11.69 -5.11
CA LYS A 135 -2.07 11.74 -3.74
C LYS A 135 -3.04 11.06 -2.77
N TYR A 136 -2.50 10.33 -1.80
CA TYR A 136 -3.29 9.59 -0.83
C TYR A 136 -2.79 9.82 0.60
N THR A 137 -3.69 9.63 1.57
CA THR A 137 -3.40 9.66 3.02
C THR A 137 -4.14 8.57 3.80
N ASN A 138 -4.59 7.55 3.08
CA ASN A 138 -5.47 6.48 3.56
C ASN A 138 -4.94 5.11 3.13
N CYS A 139 -3.62 4.99 2.94
CA CYS A 139 -3.00 3.73 2.58
C CYS A 139 -3.03 2.74 3.75
N VAL A 140 -3.42 1.52 3.45
CA VAL A 140 -3.24 0.36 4.34
C VAL A 140 -2.25 -0.57 3.69
N LYS A 141 -1.22 -0.96 4.45
CA LYS A 141 -0.25 -1.98 4.06
C LYS A 141 -0.48 -3.24 4.86
N ASN A 142 -0.51 -4.39 4.18
CA ASN A 142 -0.58 -5.71 4.78
C ASN A 142 0.60 -6.58 4.34
N THR A 143 1.10 -7.44 5.23
CA THR A 143 1.72 -8.70 4.80
C THR A 143 0.61 -9.71 4.53
N VAL A 144 0.59 -10.32 3.36
CA VAL A 144 -0.34 -11.40 3.03
C VAL A 144 0.44 -12.71 2.88
N ASN A 145 0.02 -13.72 3.65
CA ASN A 145 0.57 -15.07 3.58
C ASN A 145 -0.46 -16.00 2.92
N TYR A 146 -0.06 -16.66 1.84
CA TYR A 146 -0.91 -17.59 1.09
C TYR A 146 -0.61 -19.02 1.52
N THR A 147 -1.66 -19.75 1.92
CA THR A 147 -1.56 -21.20 2.18
C THR A 147 -1.82 -22.00 0.91
N ASP A 148 -2.70 -21.47 0.06
CA ASP A 148 -3.03 -21.97 -1.28
C ASP A 148 -3.60 -20.82 -2.13
N GLU A 149 -4.03 -21.12 -3.36
CA GLU A 149 -4.59 -20.13 -4.32
C GLU A 149 -5.86 -19.42 -3.82
N THR A 150 -6.55 -19.99 -2.83
CA THR A 150 -7.85 -19.51 -2.32
C THR A 150 -7.82 -19.08 -0.86
N THR A 151 -6.76 -19.44 -0.13
CA THR A 151 -6.65 -19.24 1.31
C THR A 151 -5.44 -18.38 1.63
N SER A 152 -5.70 -17.23 2.27
CA SER A 152 -4.65 -16.36 2.78
C SER A 152 -5.00 -15.77 4.15
N THR A 153 -3.96 -15.27 4.83
CA THR A 153 -4.09 -14.44 6.02
C THR A 153 -3.38 -13.12 5.80
N ALA A 154 -4.03 -12.01 6.15
CA ALA A 154 -3.46 -10.67 6.09
C ALA A 154 -3.14 -10.15 7.50
N THR A 155 -1.96 -9.56 7.66
CA THR A 155 -1.55 -8.83 8.87
C THR A 155 -1.28 -7.38 8.49
N GLU A 156 -2.03 -6.44 9.06
CA GLU A 156 -1.81 -5.00 8.89
C GLU A 156 -0.46 -4.60 9.48
N GLU A 157 0.40 -4.00 8.65
CA GLU A 157 1.67 -3.42 9.08
C GLU A 157 1.49 -1.97 9.49
N TYR A 158 0.73 -1.21 8.70
CA TYR A 158 0.33 0.15 9.02
C TYR A 158 -0.97 0.53 8.31
N LYS A 159 -1.56 1.63 8.81
CA LYS A 159 -2.73 2.30 8.23
C LYS A 159 -2.51 3.80 8.18
N ASP A 160 -3.36 4.49 7.44
CA ASP A 160 -3.33 5.94 7.25
C ASP A 160 -2.02 6.44 6.60
N GLY A 161 -1.35 5.56 5.85
CA GLY A 161 -0.11 5.88 5.14
C GLY A 161 -0.34 6.88 4.01
N LYS A 162 0.74 7.58 3.64
CA LYS A 162 0.72 8.70 2.69
C LYS A 162 1.64 8.46 1.51
N GLY A 163 1.35 9.14 0.42
CA GLY A 163 2.19 9.08 -0.76
C GLY A 163 1.46 9.47 -2.03
N SER A 164 1.99 8.99 -3.16
CA SER A 164 1.46 9.33 -4.47
C SER A 164 1.71 8.26 -5.52
N VAL A 165 0.83 8.23 -6.50
CA VAL A 165 1.03 7.58 -7.80
C VAL A 165 1.00 8.65 -8.88
N THR A 166 1.95 8.61 -9.81
CA THR A 166 1.98 9.49 -10.98
C THR A 166 2.08 8.65 -12.24
N ILE A 167 1.24 8.96 -13.23
CA ILE A 167 1.26 8.34 -14.55
C ILE A 167 1.56 9.42 -15.57
N ALA A 168 2.70 9.30 -16.24
CA ALA A 168 3.14 10.19 -17.30
C ALA A 168 3.79 9.36 -18.42
N ASP A 169 3.47 9.68 -19.68
CA ASP A 169 4.01 9.00 -20.86
C ASP A 169 3.86 7.46 -20.78
N ASP A 170 2.67 6.99 -20.35
CA ASP A 170 2.31 5.58 -20.14
C ASP A 170 3.18 4.83 -19.10
N VAL A 171 3.94 5.57 -18.29
CA VAL A 171 4.75 5.04 -17.20
C VAL A 171 4.16 5.46 -15.87
N LEU A 172 3.86 4.47 -15.03
CA LEU A 172 3.43 4.66 -13.66
C LEU A 172 4.65 4.65 -12.73
N THR A 173 4.68 5.61 -11.81
CA THR A 173 5.60 5.65 -10.66
C THR A 173 4.80 5.70 -9.38
N TRP A 174 5.32 5.06 -8.33
CA TRP A 174 4.69 5.04 -7.01
C TRP A 174 5.72 5.44 -5.95
N ASN A 175 5.26 6.18 -4.95
CA ASN A 175 6.04 6.60 -3.79
C ASN A 175 5.22 6.43 -2.51
N ASP A 176 5.74 5.63 -1.57
CA ASP A 176 5.21 5.47 -0.22
C ASP A 176 6.05 6.28 0.77
N GLU A 177 5.44 7.31 1.39
CA GLU A 177 6.15 8.22 2.30
C GLU A 177 6.48 7.57 3.65
N GLU A 178 5.74 6.53 4.07
CA GLU A 178 5.96 5.88 5.37
C GLU A 178 7.25 5.04 5.38
N GLU A 179 7.61 4.44 4.26
CA GLU A 179 8.77 3.55 4.17
C GLU A 179 9.99 4.24 3.57
N GLY A 180 9.86 5.49 3.10
CA GLY A 180 10.91 6.21 2.38
C GLY A 180 11.32 5.51 1.08
N THR A 181 10.60 4.47 0.68
CA THR A 181 10.79 3.71 -0.54
C THR A 181 9.79 4.22 -1.55
N SER A 182 10.26 5.04 -2.49
CA SER A 182 9.76 4.91 -3.85
C SER A 182 10.27 3.55 -4.31
N PRO A 183 9.43 2.55 -4.63
CA PRO A 183 9.96 1.46 -5.40
C PRO A 183 10.54 2.07 -6.66
N GLU A 184 11.80 1.77 -6.93
CA GLU A 184 12.59 2.21 -8.08
C GLU A 184 12.06 1.63 -9.42
N GLY A 185 10.74 1.44 -9.51
CA GLY A 185 10.00 0.81 -10.59
C GLY A 185 9.28 1.84 -11.44
N ALA A 186 9.62 1.84 -12.72
CA ALA A 186 8.77 2.39 -13.77
C ALA A 186 7.86 1.26 -14.24
N TYR A 187 6.56 1.37 -13.97
CA TYR A 187 5.59 0.32 -14.29
C TYR A 187 4.86 0.67 -15.59
N LYS A 188 4.73 -0.31 -16.48
CA LYS A 188 3.99 -0.14 -17.73
C LYS A 188 2.69 -0.91 -17.70
N LYS A 189 1.70 -0.35 -18.38
CA LYS A 189 0.39 -0.97 -18.56
C LYS A 189 0.52 -2.25 -19.40
N LEU A 190 -0.15 -3.32 -18.97
CA LEU A 190 -0.27 -4.59 -19.70
C LEU A 190 -1.21 -4.48 -20.91
#